data_AF-A0A969V3U4-F1
#
_entry.id   AF-A0A969V3U4-F1
#
_cell.length_a   1.000
_cell.length_b   1.000
_cell.length_c   1.000
_cell.angle_alpha   90.00
_cell.angle_beta   90.00
_cell.angle_gamma   90.00
#
_symmetry.space_group_name_H-M   'P 1'
#
loop_
_entity.id
_entity.type
_entity.pdbx_description
1 polymer ?
#
loop_
_entity_poly.entity_id
_entity_poly.type
_entity_poly.pdbx_seq_one_letter_code
_entity_poly.pdbx_strand_id
1 'polypeptide(L)'
;MVTGAAVAQETAAPGSGVASGINSGVNSGVNSGASSDLFLPPPDAAELLQITQTAIAPLSQRKTQRSLVIRLAQRRVYVYENKNLMVSYPVAIGKDGWETPKGQWKIDQMLREPSWQHPWTGEIVPPGPDNPLGRRWIGFWNDGVNAIGFHGTPNENLVGQAVSHGCVRMKNAHIEALFQQIAMGATVRVE
;
A
#
# COMPACT_ATOMS: atom_id res chain seq x y z
N MET A 1 -3.95 -25.16 -22.66
CA MET A 1 -3.23 -23.89 -22.45
C MET A 1 -3.22 -23.62 -20.95
N VAL A 2 -2.09 -23.81 -20.27
CA VAL A 2 -1.99 -23.56 -18.83
C VAL A 2 -1.71 -22.08 -18.67
N THR A 3 -2.69 -21.30 -18.25
CA THR A 3 -2.48 -19.92 -17.84
C THR A 3 -1.56 -19.95 -16.62
N GLY A 4 -0.27 -19.63 -16.82
CA GLY A 4 0.71 -19.60 -15.74
C GLY A 4 0.24 -18.63 -14.66
N ALA A 5 0.00 -19.13 -13.45
CA ALA A 5 -0.25 -18.28 -12.30
C ALA A 5 0.95 -17.34 -12.13
N ALA A 6 0.69 -16.05 -11.94
CA ALA A 6 1.74 -15.09 -11.66
C ALA A 6 2.49 -15.53 -10.39
N VAL A 7 3.82 -15.58 -10.49
CA VAL A 7 4.71 -16.02 -9.42
C VAL A 7 5.04 -14.81 -8.55
N ALA A 8 4.88 -14.97 -7.25
CA ALA A 8 5.41 -14.03 -6.28
C ALA A 8 6.53 -14.71 -5.49
N GLN A 9 7.64 -13.99 -5.34
CA GLN A 9 8.80 -14.44 -4.58
C GLN A 9 8.76 -13.75 -3.21
N GLU A 10 8.64 -14.51 -2.13
CA GLU A 10 8.91 -13.97 -0.80
C GLU A 10 10.43 -13.95 -0.63
N THR A 11 10.98 -12.77 -0.44
CA THR A 11 12.43 -12.59 -0.33
C THR A 11 12.73 -11.58 0.75
N ALA A 12 13.94 -11.71 1.26
CA ALA A 12 14.33 -11.19 2.53
C ALA A 12 14.78 -9.72 2.38
N ALA A 13 14.10 -8.79 3.07
CA ALA A 13 14.42 -7.36 2.95
C ALA A 13 15.83 -7.06 3.49
N PRO A 14 16.66 -6.25 2.82
CA PRO A 14 17.91 -5.79 3.41
C PRO A 14 17.61 -4.98 4.68
N GLY A 15 18.26 -5.33 5.79
CA GLY A 15 18.15 -4.61 7.06
C GLY A 15 18.34 -3.11 6.85
N SER A 16 17.53 -2.31 7.55
CA SER A 16 17.23 -0.91 7.21
C SER A 16 18.46 0.02 7.07
N GLY A 17 19.09 -0.01 5.90
CA GLY A 17 19.96 1.04 5.36
C GLY A 17 19.09 2.08 4.65
N VAL A 18 19.19 3.33 5.10
CA VAL A 18 18.45 4.50 4.61
C VAL A 18 18.38 4.60 3.08
N ALA A 19 17.22 4.30 2.50
CA ALA A 19 16.89 4.74 1.14
C ALA A 19 16.31 6.17 1.23
N SER A 20 17.20 7.15 1.28
CA SER A 20 16.88 8.56 1.05
C SER A 20 16.76 8.80 -0.45
N GLY A 21 15.56 9.12 -0.93
CA GLY A 21 15.24 9.29 -2.35
C GLY A 21 14.33 10.48 -2.60
N ILE A 22 14.92 11.67 -2.52
CA ILE A 22 14.67 12.93 -3.26
C ILE A 22 13.20 13.37 -3.50
N ASN A 23 12.81 14.46 -2.84
CA ASN A 23 11.85 15.41 -3.41
C ASN A 23 12.44 16.83 -3.33
N SER A 24 12.87 17.35 -4.48
CA SER A 24 13.34 18.73 -4.63
C SER A 24 12.14 19.67 -4.58
N GLY A 25 12.09 20.49 -3.54
CA GLY A 25 11.13 21.58 -3.44
C GLY A 25 11.68 22.66 -2.52
N VAL A 26 12.42 23.62 -3.08
CA VAL A 26 12.67 24.90 -2.43
C VAL A 26 12.17 25.99 -3.36
N ASN A 27 11.04 26.59 -2.99
CA ASN A 27 10.83 28.00 -3.23
C ASN A 27 9.90 28.54 -2.15
N SER A 28 10.43 29.39 -1.28
CA SER A 28 9.64 30.27 -0.41
C SER A 28 10.32 31.62 -0.45
N GLY A 29 9.83 32.44 -1.39
CA GLY A 29 10.05 33.88 -1.38
C GLY A 29 9.24 34.49 -0.25
N VAL A 30 9.92 35.34 0.50
CA VAL A 30 9.33 36.27 1.48
C VAL A 30 8.51 37.30 0.70
N ASN A 31 7.31 37.64 1.15
CA ASN A 31 6.92 39.04 1.05
C ASN A 31 5.95 39.46 2.15
N SER A 32 6.35 40.55 2.79
CA SER A 32 5.62 41.29 3.79
C SER A 32 4.72 42.32 3.11
N GLY A 33 3.54 42.56 3.67
CA GLY A 33 2.95 43.90 3.66
C GLY A 33 1.66 44.11 2.86
N ALA A 34 0.81 44.93 3.50
CA ALA A 34 -0.28 45.74 2.98
C ALA A 34 -1.64 45.05 2.74
N SER A 35 -2.50 45.15 3.74
CA SER A 35 -3.94 45.18 3.59
C SER A 35 -4.37 46.44 2.83
N SER A 36 -5.14 46.27 1.77
CA SER A 36 -6.04 47.30 1.24
C SER A 36 -7.28 46.61 0.69
N ASP A 37 -8.44 47.10 1.13
CA ASP A 37 -9.77 46.59 0.78
C ASP A 37 -9.96 46.52 -0.74
N LEU A 38 -10.05 45.30 -1.27
CA LEU A 38 -10.37 45.03 -2.67
C LEU A 38 -11.88 44.79 -2.79
N PHE A 39 -12.57 45.81 -3.33
CA PHE A 39 -13.91 45.63 -3.88
C PHE A 39 -13.81 44.65 -5.07
N LEU A 40 -14.22 43.41 -4.83
CA LEU A 40 -14.34 42.38 -5.88
C LEU A 40 -15.52 42.75 -6.79
N PRO A 41 -15.32 42.92 -8.10
CA PRO A 41 -16.44 42.99 -9.02
C PRO A 41 -17.23 41.67 -8.93
N PRO A 42 -18.57 41.69 -9.16
CA PRO A 42 -19.31 40.45 -9.26
C PRO A 42 -18.67 39.59 -10.38
N PRO A 43 -18.51 38.27 -10.14
CA PRO A 43 -17.87 37.39 -11.11
C PRO A 43 -18.61 37.49 -12.44
N ASP A 44 -17.84 37.52 -13.53
CA ASP A 44 -18.44 37.57 -14.85
C ASP A 44 -19.21 36.26 -15.14
N ALA A 45 -20.12 36.30 -16.12
CA ALA A 45 -20.93 35.14 -16.45
C ALA A 45 -20.10 33.91 -16.89
N ALA A 46 -18.86 34.12 -17.37
CA ALA A 46 -17.97 33.04 -17.77
C ALA A 46 -17.31 32.37 -16.56
N GLU A 47 -16.97 33.16 -15.53
CA GLU A 47 -16.50 32.69 -14.24
C GLU A 47 -17.62 31.90 -13.56
N LEU A 48 -18.86 32.42 -13.51
CA LEU A 48 -20.04 31.69 -13.01
C LEU A 48 -20.27 30.34 -13.72
N LEU A 49 -20.04 30.28 -15.03
CA LEU A 49 -20.11 29.03 -15.81
C LEU A 49 -18.97 28.06 -15.49
N GLN A 50 -17.77 28.55 -15.17
CA GLN A 50 -16.62 27.73 -14.77
C GLN A 50 -16.76 27.18 -13.34
N ILE A 51 -17.27 27.98 -12.39
CA ILE A 51 -17.57 27.50 -11.03
C ILE A 51 -18.70 26.47 -11.06
N THR A 52 -19.73 26.68 -11.88
CA THR A 52 -20.78 25.66 -12.06
C THR A 52 -20.22 24.42 -12.76
N GLN A 53 -19.53 24.51 -13.91
CA GLN A 53 -18.95 23.32 -14.58
C GLN A 53 -17.96 22.51 -13.73
N THR A 54 -17.21 23.16 -12.85
CA THR A 54 -16.28 22.48 -11.93
C THR A 54 -17.02 21.79 -10.78
N ALA A 55 -18.19 22.29 -10.38
CA ALA A 55 -19.00 21.72 -9.29
C ALA A 55 -19.87 20.51 -9.70
N ILE A 56 -20.15 20.31 -10.99
CA ILE A 56 -21.07 19.26 -11.48
C ILE A 56 -20.39 18.06 -12.16
N ALA A 57 -19.06 17.93 -12.09
CA ALA A 57 -18.44 16.64 -12.39
C ALA A 57 -19.12 15.58 -11.50
N PRO A 58 -19.71 14.51 -12.07
CA PRO A 58 -20.53 13.59 -11.29
C PRO A 58 -19.70 13.00 -10.16
N LEU A 59 -20.19 13.12 -8.92
CA LEU A 59 -19.63 12.45 -7.73
C LEU A 59 -19.44 10.94 -7.95
N SER A 60 -20.12 10.37 -8.94
CA SER A 60 -20.13 8.98 -9.37
C SER A 60 -18.79 8.42 -9.83
N GLN A 61 -17.72 9.21 -9.96
CA GLN A 61 -16.39 8.70 -10.35
C GLN A 61 -15.21 9.12 -9.47
N ARG A 62 -15.43 9.69 -8.27
CA ARG A 62 -14.34 9.67 -7.27
C ARG A 62 -14.20 8.23 -6.78
N LYS A 63 -13.40 7.43 -7.49
CA LYS A 63 -12.91 6.13 -7.01
C LYS A 63 -12.27 6.43 -5.65
N THR A 64 -12.93 6.02 -4.56
CA THR A 64 -12.49 6.38 -3.21
C THR A 64 -11.07 5.85 -3.03
N GLN A 65 -10.12 6.75 -2.83
CA GLN A 65 -8.72 6.37 -2.69
C GLN A 65 -8.53 5.88 -1.27
N ARG A 66 -8.51 4.56 -1.12
CA ARG A 66 -8.12 3.92 0.14
C ARG A 66 -6.61 3.91 0.27
N SER A 67 -6.14 4.04 1.50
CA SER A 67 -4.72 3.95 1.86
C SER A 67 -4.51 3.01 3.03
N LEU A 68 -3.30 2.48 3.12
CA LEU A 68 -2.87 1.57 4.16
C LEU A 68 -1.82 2.22 5.03
N VAL A 69 -1.93 2.02 6.34
CA VAL A 69 -0.88 2.38 7.30
C VAL A 69 -0.52 1.14 8.11
N ILE A 70 0.72 0.69 8.00
CA ILE A 70 1.27 -0.41 8.80
C ILE A 70 1.98 0.22 10.00
N ARG A 71 1.55 -0.16 11.20
CA ARG A 71 2.20 0.24 12.46
C ARG A 71 2.95 -0.94 13.03
N LEU A 72 4.27 -0.94 12.89
CA LEU A 72 5.11 -2.09 13.23
C LEU A 72 5.07 -2.42 14.72
N ALA A 73 5.15 -1.40 15.58
CA ALA A 73 5.08 -1.56 17.03
C ALA A 73 3.75 -2.19 17.50
N GLN A 74 2.67 -1.96 16.75
CA GLN A 74 1.33 -2.47 17.07
C GLN A 74 1.04 -3.79 16.36
N ARG A 75 1.87 -4.19 15.38
CA ARG A 75 1.68 -5.37 14.52
C ARG A 75 0.30 -5.37 13.87
N ARG A 76 -0.09 -4.22 13.32
CA ARG A 76 -1.38 -4.00 12.66
C ARG A 76 -1.25 -3.18 11.38
N VAL A 77 -2.13 -3.49 10.43
CA VAL A 77 -2.40 -2.63 9.27
C VAL A 77 -3.78 -1.99 9.43
N TYR A 78 -3.86 -0.71 9.08
CA TYR A 78 -5.06 0.13 9.15
C TYR A 78 -5.45 0.56 7.75
N VAL A 79 -6.73 0.39 7.40
CA VAL A 79 -7.30 0.79 6.11
C VAL A 79 -8.06 2.10 6.31
N TYR A 80 -7.67 3.14 5.59
CA TYR A 80 -8.30 4.44 5.62
C TYR A 80 -9.03 4.73 4.31
N GLU A 81 -10.15 5.42 4.39
CA GLU A 81 -10.86 6.02 3.26
C GLU A 81 -11.12 7.50 3.58
N ASN A 82 -10.62 8.41 2.76
CA ASN A 82 -10.76 9.86 2.98
C ASN A 82 -10.37 10.31 4.41
N LYS A 83 -9.28 9.74 4.97
CA LYS A 83 -8.78 9.93 6.34
C LYS A 83 -9.62 9.29 7.46
N ASN A 84 -10.76 8.69 7.15
CA ASN A 84 -11.54 7.92 8.12
C ASN A 84 -11.00 6.49 8.22
N LEU A 85 -10.77 6.02 9.44
CA LEU A 85 -10.39 4.64 9.69
C LEU A 85 -11.59 3.72 9.40
N MET A 86 -11.41 2.77 8.50
CA MET A 86 -12.46 1.82 8.11
C MET A 86 -12.33 0.50 8.87
N VAL A 87 -11.14 -0.09 8.86
CA VAL A 87 -10.88 -1.39 9.48
C VAL A 87 -9.40 -1.52 9.80
N SER A 88 -9.06 -2.42 10.71
CA SER A 88 -7.67 -2.81 10.96
C SER A 88 -7.54 -4.31 11.17
N TYR A 89 -6.39 -4.86 10.77
CA TYR A 89 -6.09 -6.28 10.86
C TYR A 89 -4.77 -6.52 11.61
N PRO A 90 -4.67 -7.58 12.44
CA PRO A 90 -3.39 -8.01 12.97
C PRO A 90 -2.53 -8.59 11.84
N VAL A 91 -1.22 -8.37 11.94
CA VAL A 91 -0.24 -8.83 10.95
C VAL A 91 0.99 -9.45 11.63
N ALA A 92 1.67 -10.37 10.97
CA ALA A 92 3.06 -10.70 11.29
C ALA A 92 3.98 -9.84 10.43
N ILE A 93 5.10 -9.39 11.00
CA ILE A 93 6.06 -8.49 10.35
C ILE A 93 7.47 -9.08 10.33
N GLY A 94 8.38 -8.37 9.67
CA GLY A 94 9.80 -8.68 9.66
C GLY A 94 10.38 -8.83 11.06
N LYS A 95 11.20 -9.87 11.28
CA LYS A 95 12.00 -10.03 12.50
C LYS A 95 13.20 -9.07 12.48
N ASP A 96 13.90 -8.97 13.61
CA ASP A 96 15.13 -8.20 13.73
C ASP A 96 16.18 -8.65 12.69
N GLY A 97 16.83 -7.69 12.02
CA GLY A 97 17.74 -7.91 10.89
C GLY A 97 17.05 -8.19 9.55
N TRP A 98 15.72 -8.23 9.53
CA TRP A 98 14.88 -8.45 8.34
C TRP A 98 13.62 -7.57 8.40
N GLU A 99 13.79 -6.31 8.76
CA GLU A 99 12.68 -5.41 9.06
C GLU A 99 11.78 -5.19 7.84
N THR A 100 10.49 -5.01 8.09
CA THR A 100 9.58 -4.49 7.06
C THR A 100 10.00 -3.06 6.70
N PRO A 101 10.28 -2.75 5.42
CA PRO A 101 10.89 -1.49 5.01
C PRO A 101 9.98 -0.29 5.30
N LYS A 102 10.47 0.62 6.15
CA LYS A 102 9.79 1.87 6.49
C LYS A 102 9.75 2.82 5.30
N GLY A 103 8.69 3.62 5.20
CA GLY A 103 8.55 4.61 4.13
C GLY A 103 7.13 4.74 3.62
N GLN A 104 6.99 5.42 2.48
CA GLN A 104 5.74 5.55 1.77
C GLN A 104 5.88 4.90 0.39
N TRP A 105 5.00 3.95 0.14
CA TRP A 105 5.03 3.08 -1.03
C TRP A 105 3.69 3.11 -1.77
N LYS A 106 3.64 2.45 -2.92
CA LYS A 106 2.41 2.24 -3.68
C LYS A 106 2.27 0.77 -4.01
N ILE A 107 1.03 0.29 -4.04
CA ILE A 107 0.75 -1.06 -4.50
C ILE A 107 1.05 -1.17 -5.99
N ASP A 108 1.98 -2.05 -6.34
CA ASP A 108 2.46 -2.29 -7.70
C ASP A 108 2.00 -3.64 -8.26
N GLN A 109 1.57 -4.57 -7.39
CA GLN A 109 1.14 -5.90 -7.80
C GLN A 109 -0.02 -6.42 -6.94
N MET A 110 -0.99 -7.10 -7.57
CA MET A 110 -2.09 -7.76 -6.88
C MET A 110 -2.42 -9.08 -7.57
N LEU A 111 -2.21 -10.21 -6.87
CA LEU A 111 -2.44 -11.55 -7.42
C LEU A 111 -3.47 -12.34 -6.60
N ARG A 112 -4.36 -13.06 -7.29
CA ARG A 112 -5.28 -14.02 -6.70
C ARG A 112 -4.69 -15.42 -6.84
N GLU A 113 -4.73 -16.19 -5.75
CA GLU A 113 -4.23 -17.56 -5.69
C GLU A 113 -2.81 -17.64 -6.32
N PRO A 114 -1.82 -16.92 -5.76
CA PRO A 114 -0.48 -16.83 -6.35
C PRO A 114 0.26 -18.16 -6.25
N SER A 115 1.10 -18.47 -7.24
CA SER A 115 2.16 -19.46 -7.04
C SER A 115 3.27 -18.83 -6.21
N TRP A 116 3.85 -19.60 -5.29
CA TRP A 116 5.02 -19.18 -4.54
C TRP A 116 6.28 -19.79 -5.15
N GLN A 117 7.32 -18.97 -5.31
CA GLN A 117 8.64 -19.47 -5.69
C GLN A 117 9.59 -19.39 -4.50
N HIS A 118 10.19 -20.53 -4.18
CA HIS A 118 11.18 -20.63 -3.12
C HIS A 118 12.43 -19.81 -3.46
N PRO A 119 12.85 -18.86 -2.62
CA PRO A 119 13.85 -17.87 -3.01
C PRO A 119 15.26 -18.45 -3.23
N TRP A 120 15.60 -19.57 -2.57
CA TRP A 120 16.92 -20.22 -2.73
C TRP A 120 16.96 -21.38 -3.74
N THR A 121 15.93 -22.23 -3.80
CA THR A 121 15.90 -23.41 -4.68
C THR A 121 15.22 -23.14 -6.01
N GLY A 122 14.44 -22.06 -6.12
CA GLY A 122 13.62 -21.75 -7.30
C GLY A 122 12.40 -22.64 -7.47
N GLU A 123 12.15 -23.57 -6.54
CA GLU A 123 10.99 -24.46 -6.55
C GLU A 123 9.68 -23.66 -6.55
N ILE A 124 8.73 -24.06 -7.39
CA ILE A 124 7.43 -23.42 -7.49
C ILE A 124 6.39 -24.27 -6.78
N VAL A 125 5.83 -23.71 -5.71
CA VAL A 125 4.67 -24.28 -5.03
C VAL A 125 3.41 -23.67 -5.66
N PRO A 126 2.52 -24.49 -6.25
CA PRO A 126 1.30 -23.99 -6.88
C PRO A 126 0.31 -23.44 -5.83
N PRO A 127 -0.77 -22.77 -6.26
CA PRO A 127 -1.81 -22.34 -5.35
C PRO A 127 -2.44 -23.54 -4.63
N GLY A 128 -2.69 -23.41 -3.32
CA GLY A 128 -3.24 -24.48 -2.51
C GLY A 128 -3.13 -24.22 -1.01
N PRO A 129 -3.65 -25.13 -0.17
CA PRO A 129 -3.67 -24.97 1.29
C PRO A 129 -2.28 -24.76 1.91
N ASP A 130 -1.25 -25.40 1.36
CA ASP A 130 0.12 -25.37 1.88
C ASP A 130 0.98 -24.24 1.27
N ASN A 131 0.41 -23.43 0.38
CA ASN A 131 1.15 -22.36 -0.28
C ASN A 131 1.57 -21.29 0.74
N PRO A 132 2.88 -20.96 0.88
CA PRO A 132 3.35 -19.99 1.87
C PRO A 132 2.76 -18.57 1.75
N LEU A 133 2.35 -18.16 0.55
CA LEU A 133 1.69 -16.88 0.28
C LEU A 133 0.19 -16.89 0.59
N GLY A 134 -0.35 -18.07 0.91
CA GLY A 134 -1.77 -18.28 1.07
C GLY A 134 -2.56 -17.86 -0.18
N ARG A 135 -3.70 -17.21 0.04
CA ARG A 135 -4.69 -17.01 -1.03
C ARG A 135 -4.48 -15.77 -1.88
N ARG A 136 -3.74 -14.76 -1.41
CA ARG A 136 -3.63 -13.45 -2.06
C ARG A 136 -2.26 -12.86 -1.84
N TRP A 137 -1.78 -12.12 -2.84
CA TRP A 137 -0.56 -11.33 -2.78
C TRP A 137 -0.84 -9.88 -3.16
N ILE A 138 -0.26 -8.94 -2.41
CA ILE A 138 -0.36 -7.50 -2.62
C ILE A 138 1.03 -6.89 -2.44
N GLY A 139 1.77 -6.74 -3.53
CA GLY A 139 3.11 -6.15 -3.55
C GLY A 139 3.04 -4.63 -3.38
N PHE A 140 3.98 -4.07 -2.63
CA PHE A 140 4.14 -2.62 -2.50
C PHE A 140 5.60 -2.15 -2.50
N TRP A 141 6.58 -3.04 -2.39
CA TRP A 141 7.99 -2.70 -2.42
C TRP A 141 8.78 -3.77 -3.16
N ASN A 142 9.78 -3.36 -3.93
CA ASN A 142 10.75 -4.25 -4.56
C ASN A 142 12.08 -3.53 -4.79
N ASP A 143 13.18 -4.28 -4.88
CA ASP A 143 14.53 -3.78 -5.22
C ASP A 143 15.04 -4.31 -6.59
N GLY A 144 14.12 -4.83 -7.42
CA GLY A 144 14.42 -5.49 -8.69
C GLY A 144 14.80 -6.97 -8.57
N VAL A 145 15.15 -7.44 -7.38
CA VAL A 145 15.45 -8.87 -7.11
C VAL A 145 14.44 -9.44 -6.12
N ASN A 146 14.13 -8.67 -5.09
CA ASN A 146 13.31 -9.02 -3.96
C ASN A 146 12.00 -8.24 -3.99
N ALA A 147 10.92 -8.85 -3.51
CA ALA A 147 9.63 -8.19 -3.34
C ALA A 147 9.09 -8.34 -1.92
N ILE A 148 8.47 -7.29 -1.42
CA ILE A 148 7.78 -7.23 -0.13
C ILE A 148 6.33 -6.81 -0.37
N GLY A 149 5.43 -7.53 0.31
CA GLY A 149 4.00 -7.34 0.15
C GLY A 149 3.19 -7.84 1.35
N PHE A 150 1.88 -7.61 1.27
CA PHE A 150 0.91 -8.30 2.10
C PHE A 150 0.57 -9.65 1.48
N HIS A 151 0.50 -10.70 2.29
CA HIS A 151 0.05 -12.01 1.83
C HIS A 151 -0.66 -12.81 2.92
N GLY A 152 -1.38 -13.84 2.50
CA GLY A 152 -1.96 -14.83 3.39
C GLY A 152 -0.89 -15.77 3.96
N THR A 153 -1.26 -16.68 4.85
CA THR A 153 -0.33 -17.73 5.27
C THR A 153 -1.11 -18.95 5.78
N PRO A 154 -0.62 -20.17 5.57
CA PRO A 154 -1.17 -21.36 6.23
C PRO A 154 -0.92 -21.34 7.75
N ASN A 155 0.15 -20.68 8.19
CA ASN A 155 0.57 -20.61 9.59
C ASN A 155 -0.07 -19.41 10.31
N GLU A 156 -1.41 -19.38 10.37
CA GLU A 156 -2.16 -18.23 10.91
C GLU A 156 -1.88 -17.93 12.39
N ASN A 157 -1.38 -18.92 13.15
CA ASN A 157 -0.95 -18.78 14.54
C ASN A 157 0.27 -17.84 14.71
N LEU A 158 1.01 -17.57 13.64
CA LEU A 158 2.16 -16.66 13.65
C LEU A 158 1.75 -15.18 13.49
N VAL A 159 0.49 -14.91 13.15
CA VAL A 159 -0.02 -13.53 13.00
C VAL A 159 0.03 -12.81 14.34
N GLY A 160 0.57 -11.58 14.34
CA GLY A 160 0.82 -10.81 15.56
C GLY A 160 2.22 -10.99 16.13
N GLN A 161 3.15 -11.60 15.39
CA GLN A 161 4.55 -11.78 15.79
C GLN A 161 5.53 -11.13 14.79
N ALA A 162 6.79 -10.94 15.19
CA ALA A 162 7.87 -10.48 14.32
C ALA A 162 8.72 -11.69 13.90
N VAL A 163 8.36 -12.31 12.77
CA VAL A 163 8.88 -13.65 12.38
C VAL A 163 9.15 -13.78 10.88
N SER A 164 8.69 -12.85 10.05
CA SER A 164 8.90 -12.91 8.60
C SER A 164 10.27 -12.37 8.22
N HIS A 165 10.60 -12.46 6.93
CA HIS A 165 11.78 -11.84 6.34
C HIS A 165 11.44 -10.48 5.69
N GLY A 166 10.52 -9.72 6.28
CA GLY A 166 10.13 -8.38 5.85
C GLY A 166 8.69 -8.29 5.34
N CYS A 167 8.13 -9.37 4.79
CA CYS A 167 6.74 -9.44 4.32
C CYS A 167 5.72 -9.28 5.46
N VAL A 168 4.53 -8.80 5.09
CA VAL A 168 3.43 -8.54 6.03
C VAL A 168 2.40 -9.67 5.94
N ARG A 169 2.51 -10.65 6.85
CA ARG A 169 1.67 -11.86 6.83
C ARG A 169 0.34 -11.62 7.50
N MET A 170 -0.72 -12.10 6.88
CA MET A 170 -2.10 -11.96 7.34
C MET A 170 -2.79 -13.33 7.38
N LYS A 171 -3.84 -13.45 8.20
CA LYS A 171 -4.77 -14.57 8.07
C LYS A 171 -5.39 -14.56 6.67
N ASN A 172 -5.69 -15.73 6.12
CA ASN A 172 -6.22 -15.84 4.76
C ASN A 172 -7.53 -15.06 4.59
N ALA A 173 -8.45 -15.16 5.56
CA ALA A 173 -9.69 -14.39 5.53
C ALA A 173 -9.45 -12.86 5.52
N HIS A 174 -8.43 -12.38 6.24
CA HIS A 174 -8.13 -10.95 6.32
C HIS A 174 -7.49 -10.42 5.02
N ILE A 175 -6.54 -11.16 4.43
CA ILE A 175 -5.94 -10.73 3.16
C ILE A 175 -6.97 -10.76 2.02
N GLU A 176 -7.91 -11.71 2.04
CA GLU A 176 -8.99 -11.76 1.06
C GLU A 176 -9.93 -10.55 1.17
N ALA A 177 -10.29 -10.17 2.39
CA ALA A 177 -11.07 -8.97 2.65
C ALA A 177 -10.31 -7.70 2.23
N LEU A 178 -9.02 -7.59 2.60
CA LEU A 178 -8.17 -6.47 2.20
C LEU A 178 -8.09 -6.36 0.67
N PHE A 179 -7.83 -7.47 -0.02
CA PHE A 179 -7.70 -7.52 -1.48
C PHE A 179 -8.94 -6.97 -2.22
N GLN A 180 -10.14 -7.15 -1.65
CA GLN A 180 -11.38 -6.60 -2.21
C GLN A 180 -11.55 -5.10 -1.93
N GLN A 181 -10.91 -4.60 -0.86
CA GLN A 181 -11.06 -3.22 -0.42
C GLN A 181 -10.08 -2.29 -1.11
N ILE A 182 -8.89 -2.73 -1.47
CA ILE A 182 -7.85 -1.87 -2.06
C ILE A 182 -7.69 -2.06 -3.57
N ALA A 183 -7.06 -1.08 -4.20
CA ALA A 183 -6.76 -1.10 -5.62
C ALA A 183 -5.26 -0.89 -5.85
N MET A 184 -4.79 -1.34 -7.02
CA MET A 184 -3.47 -1.00 -7.54
C MET A 184 -3.24 0.52 -7.45
N GLY A 185 -2.03 0.92 -7.06
CA GLY A 185 -1.64 2.31 -6.87
C GLY A 185 -2.04 2.93 -5.54
N ALA A 186 -2.80 2.23 -4.67
CA ALA A 186 -3.10 2.71 -3.33
C ALA A 186 -1.82 2.89 -2.51
N THR A 187 -1.78 3.95 -1.70
CA THR A 187 -0.63 4.29 -0.86
C THR A 187 -0.51 3.33 0.32
N VAL A 188 0.70 2.88 0.59
CA VAL A 188 1.07 2.09 1.78
C VAL A 188 2.11 2.88 2.57
N ARG A 189 1.80 3.25 3.81
CA ARG A 189 2.77 3.89 4.72
C ARG A 189 3.19 2.90 5.79
N VAL A 190 4.49 2.78 6.03
CA VAL A 190 5.07 1.89 7.04
C VAL A 190 5.78 2.74 8.10
N GLU A 191 5.30 2.65 9.34
CA GLU A 191 5.77 3.43 10.50
C GLU A 191 6.14 2.57 11.73
#